data_AF-A0A1X0QF31-F1
#
_entry.id   AF-A0A1X0QF31-F1
#
_cell.length_a   1.000
_cell.length_b   1.000
_cell.length_c   1.000
_cell.angle_alpha   90.00
_cell.angle_beta   90.00
_cell.angle_gamma   90.00
#
_symmetry.space_group_name_H-M   'P 1'
#
loop_
_entity.id
_entity.type
_entity.pdbx_description
1 polymer ?
#
loop_
_entity_poly.entity_id
_entity_poly.type
_entity_poly.pdbx_seq_one_letter_code
_entity_poly.pdbx_strand_id
1 'polypeptide(L)'
;MKASTQSDFLIQADKHRNNIKKMRELIEGLERRLKHKQNSVLSSEAEKKENNKIDTLMDLISGKGEETKEWIENSKEEINELKETNENQNNISLKENAVLSISKNLSNQYKKFQSIQYQYNIKKKK
;
A
#
# COMPACT_ATOMS: atom_id res chain seq x y z
N MET A 1 4.83 -0.16 29.79
CA MET A 1 4.13 -0.27 28.49
C MET A 1 3.23 -1.52 28.56
N LYS A 2 1.98 -1.46 28.09
CA LYS A 2 1.13 -2.67 28.03
C LYS A 2 1.52 -3.44 26.77
N ALA A 3 1.92 -4.70 26.92
CA ALA A 3 2.17 -5.59 25.79
C ALA A 3 0.92 -5.71 24.91
N SER A 4 1.06 -5.56 23.59
CA SER A 4 -0.05 -5.74 22.66
C SER A 4 -0.47 -7.22 22.69
N THR A 5 -1.77 -7.51 22.74
CA THR A 5 -2.20 -8.91 22.77
C THR A 5 -2.07 -9.53 21.38
N GLN A 6 -1.93 -10.86 21.29
CA GLN A 6 -1.97 -11.58 20.01
C GLN A 6 -3.24 -11.27 19.21
N SER A 7 -4.37 -11.04 19.92
CA SER A 7 -5.63 -10.60 19.32
C SER A 7 -5.49 -9.23 18.65
N ASP A 8 -4.87 -8.26 19.32
CA ASP A 8 -4.65 -6.91 18.77
C ASP A 8 -3.77 -6.95 17.53
N PHE A 9 -2.71 -7.78 17.54
CA PHE A 9 -1.85 -7.96 16.38
C PHE A 9 -2.62 -8.49 15.16
N LEU A 10 -3.45 -9.51 15.34
CA LEU A 10 -4.23 -10.10 14.25
C LEU A 10 -5.23 -9.10 13.65
N ILE A 11 -5.89 -8.30 14.50
CA ILE A 11 -6.81 -7.24 14.06
C ILE A 11 -6.05 -6.20 13.22
N GLN A 12 -4.87 -5.77 13.66
CA GLN A 12 -4.03 -4.86 12.86
C GLN A 12 -3.58 -5.50 11.55
N ALA A 13 -3.13 -6.76 11.57
CA ALA A 13 -2.73 -7.46 10.36
C ALA A 13 -3.89 -7.52 9.33
N ASP A 14 -5.12 -7.75 9.76
CA ASP A 14 -6.30 -7.75 8.89
C ASP A 14 -6.64 -6.35 8.34
N LYS A 15 -6.51 -5.31 9.17
CA LYS A 15 -6.61 -3.92 8.71
C LYS A 15 -5.62 -3.64 7.57
N HIS A 16 -4.37 -4.07 7.72
CA HIS A 16 -3.33 -3.83 6.72
C HIS A 16 -3.49 -4.69 5.46
N ARG A 17 -3.99 -5.92 5.58
CA ARG A 17 -4.44 -6.71 4.42
C ARG A 17 -5.54 -5.98 3.63
N ASN A 18 -6.50 -5.38 4.34
CA ASN A 18 -7.56 -4.59 3.72
C ASN A 18 -7.04 -3.30 3.07
N ASN A 19 -6.06 -2.63 3.68
CA ASN A 19 -5.39 -1.47 3.05
C ASN A 19 -4.73 -1.87 1.73
N ILE A 20 -4.03 -3.01 1.68
CA ILE A 20 -3.43 -3.52 0.44
C ILE A 20 -4.50 -3.84 -0.62
N LYS A 21 -5.63 -4.41 -0.22
CA LYS A 21 -6.75 -4.67 -1.14
C LYS A 21 -7.29 -3.37 -1.73
N LYS A 22 -7.55 -2.36 -0.90
CA LYS A 22 -7.98 -1.03 -1.35
C LYS A 22 -6.95 -0.36 -2.25
N MET A 23 -5.66 -0.49 -1.91
CA MET A 23 -4.56 0.04 -2.73
C MET A 23 -4.59 -0.56 -4.14
N ARG A 24 -4.85 -1.87 -4.28
CA ARG A 24 -5.03 -2.52 -5.58
C ARG A 24 -6.17 -1.91 -6.40
N GLU A 25 -7.34 -1.74 -5.77
CA GLU A 25 -8.52 -1.15 -6.41
C GLU A 25 -8.26 0.30 -6.87
N LEU A 26 -7.56 1.09 -6.04
CA LEU A 26 -7.17 2.45 -6.38
C LEU A 26 -6.16 2.50 -7.53
N ILE A 27 -5.18 1.59 -7.56
CA ILE A 27 -4.20 1.47 -8.66
C ILE A 27 -4.90 1.16 -9.99
N GLU A 28 -5.89 0.28 -9.98
CA GLU A 28 -6.69 -0.03 -11.17
C GLU A 28 -7.57 1.16 -11.60
N GLY A 29 -8.12 1.90 -10.62
CA GLY A 29 -8.78 3.18 -10.86
C GLY A 29 -7.86 4.19 -11.54
N LEU A 30 -6.64 4.33 -11.04
CA LEU A 30 -5.62 5.23 -11.58
C LEU A 30 -5.29 4.87 -13.03
N GLU A 31 -5.03 3.60 -13.31
CA GLU A 31 -4.73 3.14 -14.66
C GLU A 31 -5.83 3.50 -15.67
N ARG A 32 -7.10 3.30 -15.30
CA ARG A 32 -8.25 3.67 -16.13
C ARG A 32 -8.31 5.18 -16.38
N ARG A 33 -8.10 6.00 -15.35
CA ARG A 33 -8.13 7.46 -15.48
C ARG A 33 -6.99 7.99 -16.34
N LEU A 34 -5.80 7.45 -16.17
CA LEU A 34 -4.65 7.79 -17.00
C LEU A 34 -4.94 7.48 -18.47
N LYS A 35 -5.45 6.27 -18.78
CA LYS A 35 -5.88 5.91 -20.14
C LYS A 35 -6.95 6.85 -20.69
N HIS A 36 -7.97 7.19 -19.90
CA HIS A 36 -9.00 8.16 -20.29
C HIS A 36 -8.40 9.53 -20.60
N LYS A 37 -7.50 10.03 -19.75
CA LYS A 37 -6.82 11.31 -19.95
C LYS A 37 -6.05 11.34 -21.27
N GLN A 38 -5.40 10.23 -21.65
CA GLN A 38 -4.66 10.13 -22.91
C GLN A 38 -5.54 10.14 -24.16
N ASN A 39 -6.71 9.51 -24.10
CA ASN A 39 -7.46 9.17 -25.30
C ASN A 39 -8.72 10.04 -25.51
N SER A 40 -9.24 10.66 -24.45
CA SER A 40 -10.62 11.17 -24.45
C SER A 40 -10.77 12.59 -23.91
N VAL A 41 -9.71 13.17 -23.35
CA VAL A 41 -9.74 14.54 -22.84
C VAL A 41 -9.22 15.49 -23.91
N LEU A 42 -10.11 16.34 -24.43
CA LEU A 42 -9.83 17.24 -25.56
C LEU A 42 -9.83 18.74 -25.19
N SER A 43 -10.14 19.08 -23.94
CA SER A 43 -10.15 20.47 -23.46
C SER A 43 -9.33 20.65 -22.19
N SER A 44 -8.74 21.83 -22.04
CA SER A 44 -7.93 22.19 -20.88
C SER A 44 -8.72 22.12 -19.56
N GLU A 45 -10.00 22.49 -19.58
CA GLU A 45 -10.86 22.39 -18.39
C GLU A 45 -11.11 20.92 -17.99
N ALA A 46 -11.40 20.05 -18.97
CA ALA A 46 -11.56 18.62 -18.73
C ALA A 46 -10.25 17.99 -18.26
N GLU A 47 -9.11 18.45 -18.78
CA GLU A 47 -7.78 18.00 -18.36
C GLU A 47 -7.50 18.35 -16.90
N LYS A 48 -7.79 19.58 -16.49
CA LYS A 48 -7.64 20.01 -15.09
C LYS A 48 -8.50 19.16 -14.16
N LYS A 49 -9.77 18.90 -14.53
CA LYS A 49 -10.67 18.04 -13.75
C LYS A 49 -10.15 16.61 -13.64
N GLU A 50 -9.59 16.05 -14.71
CA GLU A 50 -9.07 14.68 -14.69
C GLU A 50 -7.74 14.57 -13.93
N ASN A 51 -6.88 15.59 -14.00
CA ASN A 51 -5.66 15.69 -13.19
C ASN A 51 -5.98 15.65 -11.69
N ASN A 52 -6.92 16.47 -11.22
CA ASN A 52 -7.29 16.49 -9.80
C ASN A 52 -7.74 15.10 -9.29
N LYS A 53 -8.46 14.34 -10.12
CA LYS A 53 -8.88 12.97 -9.76
C LYS A 53 -7.71 11.99 -9.76
N ILE A 54 -6.78 12.14 -10.70
CA ILE A 54 -5.55 11.36 -10.76
C ILE A 54 -4.69 11.62 -9.52
N ASP A 55 -4.50 12.89 -9.15
CA ASP A 55 -3.71 13.30 -7.97
C ASP A 55 -4.35 12.76 -6.69
N THR A 56 -5.67 12.90 -6.54
CA THR A 56 -6.42 12.32 -5.41
C THR A 56 -6.20 10.80 -5.29
N LEU A 57 -6.17 10.07 -6.41
CA LEU A 57 -5.90 8.63 -6.37
C LEU A 57 -4.45 8.33 -5.96
N MET A 58 -3.49 9.12 -6.44
CA MET A 58 -2.09 8.97 -6.04
C MET A 58 -1.92 9.20 -4.54
N ASP A 59 -2.54 10.25 -3.99
CA ASP A 59 -2.49 10.56 -2.55
C ASP A 59 -3.10 9.44 -1.70
N LEU A 60 -4.25 8.90 -2.12
CA LEU A 60 -4.91 7.79 -1.42
C LEU A 60 -4.08 6.50 -1.47
N ILE A 61 -3.43 6.22 -2.60
CA ILE A 61 -2.52 5.06 -2.75
C ILE A 61 -1.32 5.22 -1.81
N SER A 62 -0.66 6.39 -1.83
CA SER A 62 0.50 6.70 -0.99
C SER A 62 0.14 6.61 0.48
N GLY A 63 -0.93 7.27 0.93
CA GLY A 63 -1.33 7.26 2.35
C GLY A 63 -1.66 5.85 2.87
N LYS A 64 -2.29 4.98 2.06
CA LYS A 64 -2.55 3.57 2.44
C LYS A 64 -1.27 2.74 2.48
N GLY A 65 -0.34 3.02 1.57
CA GLY A 65 0.95 2.37 1.51
C GLY A 65 1.88 2.76 2.66
N GLU A 66 1.92 4.05 3.02
CA GLU A 66 2.69 4.59 4.16
C GLU A 66 2.16 4.05 5.49
N GLU A 67 0.84 4.12 5.71
CA GLU A 67 0.20 3.55 6.91
C GLU A 67 0.56 2.06 7.09
N THR A 68 0.63 1.31 5.99
CA THR A 68 1.00 -0.12 6.04
C THR A 68 2.50 -0.34 6.22
N LYS A 69 3.33 0.54 5.67
CA LYS A 69 4.79 0.49 5.83
C LYS A 69 5.18 0.76 7.28
N GLU A 70 4.62 1.80 7.91
CA GLU A 70 4.88 2.13 9.31
C GLU A 70 4.50 0.97 10.24
N TRP A 71 3.35 0.34 10.02
CA TRP A 71 2.95 -0.82 10.81
C TRP A 71 3.90 -2.01 10.63
N ILE A 72 4.41 -2.26 9.41
CA ILE A 72 5.41 -3.31 9.15
C ILE A 72 6.70 -3.02 9.93
N GLU A 73 7.16 -1.78 9.94
CA GLU A 73 8.40 -1.37 10.62
C GLU A 73 8.25 -1.54 12.13
N ASN A 74 7.18 -0.99 12.72
CA ASN A 74 6.89 -1.15 14.14
C ASN A 74 6.71 -2.62 14.54
N SER A 75 6.04 -3.43 13.70
CA SER A 75 5.84 -4.85 13.99
C SER A 75 7.14 -5.65 13.95
N LYS A 76 8.09 -5.27 13.09
CA LYS A 76 9.42 -5.91 13.06
C LYS A 76 10.22 -5.61 14.31
N GLU A 77 10.17 -4.36 14.78
CA GLU A 77 10.81 -3.95 16.03
C GLU A 77 10.23 -4.73 17.21
N GLU A 78 8.90 -4.76 17.34
CA GLU A 78 8.21 -5.55 18.38
C GLU A 78 8.61 -7.03 18.32
N ILE A 79 8.58 -7.66 17.14
CA ILE A 79 8.98 -9.07 16.97
C ILE A 79 10.42 -9.31 17.42
N ASN A 80 11.35 -8.39 17.13
CA ASN A 80 12.74 -8.51 17.54
C ASN A 80 12.88 -8.43 19.07
N GLU A 81 12.16 -7.51 19.73
CA GLU A 81 12.11 -7.44 21.19
C GLU A 81 11.59 -8.75 21.81
N LEU A 82 10.53 -9.35 21.24
CA LEU A 82 9.96 -10.61 21.77
C LEU A 82 10.93 -11.80 21.64
N LYS A 83 11.80 -11.78 20.62
CA LYS A 83 12.86 -12.82 20.47
C LYS A 83 13.90 -12.71 21.57
N GLU A 84 14.23 -11.51 22.03
CA GLU A 84 15.20 -11.27 23.10
C GLU A 84 14.65 -11.71 24.47
N THR A 85 13.33 -11.66 24.66
CA THR A 85 12.67 -12.04 25.92
C THR A 85 12.31 -13.53 26.01
N ASN A 86 12.73 -14.35 25.05
CA ASN A 86 12.45 -15.79 24.98
C ASN A 86 10.95 -16.13 25.03
N GLU A 87 10.12 -15.28 24.40
CA GLU A 87 8.69 -15.51 24.27
C GLU A 87 8.35 -16.75 23.42
N ASN A 88 7.07 -17.15 23.44
CA ASN A 88 6.58 -18.30 22.71
C ASN A 88 6.93 -18.21 21.20
N GLN A 89 7.82 -19.08 20.76
CA GLN A 89 8.32 -19.15 19.38
C GLN A 89 7.22 -19.33 18.33
N ASN A 90 6.11 -20.00 18.68
CA ASN A 90 4.97 -20.14 17.76
C ASN A 90 4.28 -18.80 17.52
N ASN A 91 4.16 -17.96 18.55
CA ASN A 91 3.57 -16.63 18.42
C ASN A 91 4.48 -15.70 17.59
N ILE A 92 5.79 -15.74 17.85
CA ILE A 92 6.80 -15.00 17.09
C ILE A 92 6.72 -15.38 15.60
N SER A 93 6.76 -16.68 15.29
CA SER A 93 6.68 -17.19 13.92
C SER A 93 5.38 -16.77 13.21
N LEU A 94 4.25 -16.78 13.91
CA LEU A 94 2.97 -16.30 13.37
C LEU A 94 3.05 -14.82 13.00
N LYS A 95 3.58 -13.98 13.89
CA LYS A 95 3.74 -12.54 13.65
C LYS A 95 4.67 -12.28 12.46
N GLU A 96 5.81 -12.98 12.39
CA GLU A 96 6.77 -12.88 11.27
C GLU A 96 6.13 -13.24 9.92
N ASN A 97 5.42 -14.35 9.86
CA ASN A 97 4.76 -14.80 8.64
C ASN A 97 3.71 -13.79 8.16
N ALA A 98 2.95 -13.20 9.08
CA ALA A 98 1.98 -12.16 8.75
C ALA A 98 2.67 -10.90 8.19
N VAL A 99 3.70 -10.40 8.87
CA VAL A 99 4.47 -9.21 8.45
C VAL A 99 5.15 -9.44 7.09
N LEU A 100 5.73 -10.62 6.87
CA LEU A 100 6.40 -10.98 5.62
C LEU A 100 5.40 -11.03 4.46
N SER A 101 4.25 -11.66 4.66
CA SER A 101 3.18 -11.76 3.65
C SER A 101 2.65 -10.37 3.26
N ILE A 102 2.36 -9.52 4.24
CA ILE A 102 1.89 -8.15 4.03
C ILE A 102 2.97 -7.32 3.33
N SER A 103 4.24 -7.43 3.74
CA SER A 103 5.37 -6.75 3.09
C SER A 103 5.51 -7.13 1.61
N LYS A 104 5.44 -8.42 1.29
CA LYS A 104 5.52 -8.91 -0.08
C LYS A 104 4.39 -8.35 -0.93
N ASN A 105 3.17 -8.36 -0.40
CA ASN A 105 1.99 -7.86 -1.11
C ASN A 105 2.05 -6.34 -1.32
N LEU A 106 2.49 -5.58 -0.31
CA LEU A 106 2.68 -4.12 -0.41
C LEU A 106 3.73 -3.79 -1.47
N SER A 107 4.89 -4.46 -1.46
CA SER A 107 5.93 -4.32 -2.48
C SER A 107 5.38 -4.56 -3.89
N ASN A 108 4.56 -5.60 -4.08
CA ASN A 108 3.95 -5.89 -5.37
C ASN A 108 3.01 -4.76 -5.84
N GLN A 109 2.23 -4.17 -4.93
CA GLN A 109 1.36 -3.04 -5.28
C GLN A 109 2.18 -1.80 -5.65
N TYR A 110 3.24 -1.48 -4.92
CA TYR A 110 4.13 -0.36 -5.25
C TYR A 110 4.80 -0.54 -6.62
N LYS A 111 5.30 -1.74 -6.94
CA LYS A 111 5.88 -2.03 -8.26
C LYS A 111 4.85 -1.80 -9.39
N LYS A 112 3.60 -2.23 -9.19
CA LYS A 112 2.51 -2.00 -10.16
C LYS A 112 2.22 -0.49 -10.31
N PHE A 113 2.11 0.22 -9.18
CA PHE A 113 1.87 1.66 -9.17
C PHE A 113 2.98 2.44 -9.90
N GLN A 114 4.25 2.18 -9.59
CA GLN A 114 5.41 2.79 -10.23
C GLN A 114 5.47 2.48 -11.73
N SER A 115 5.17 1.24 -12.13
CA SER A 115 5.12 0.83 -13.54
C SER A 115 4.06 1.62 -14.31
N ILE A 116 2.86 1.80 -13.75
CA ILE A 116 1.78 2.59 -14.36
C ILE A 116 2.19 4.06 -14.52
N GLN A 117 2.78 4.67 -13.47
CA GLN A 117 3.28 6.05 -13.53
C GLN A 117 4.35 6.21 -14.62
N TYR A 118 5.28 5.26 -14.70
CA TYR A 118 6.35 5.28 -15.69
C TYR A 118 5.83 5.16 -17.13
N GLN A 119 4.96 4.18 -17.41
CA GLN A 119 4.36 3.98 -18.73
C GLN A 119 3.60 5.23 -19.20
N TYR A 120 2.91 5.90 -18.27
CA TYR A 120 2.18 7.12 -18.59
C TYR A 120 3.11 8.30 -18.90
N ASN A 121 4.19 8.45 -18.12
CA ASN A 121 5.17 9.50 -18.34
C ASN A 121 5.94 9.34 -19.65
N ILE A 122 6.28 8.11 -20.08
CA ILE A 122 6.89 7.87 -21.40
C ILE A 122 5.95 8.31 -22.52
N LYS A 123 4.67 7.93 -22.45
CA LYS A 123 3.69 8.25 -23.49
C LYS A 123 3.39 9.73 -23.61
N LYS A 124 3.57 10.52 -22.53
CA LYS A 124 3.49 11.99 -22.59
C LYS A 124 4.67 12.66 -23.32
N LYS A 125 5.83 11.99 -23.37
CA LYS A 125 7.05 12.52 -24.00
C LYS A 125 7.16 12.18 -25.50
N LYS A 126 6.29 11.32 -26.01
CA LYS A 126 6.17 10.99 -27.43
C LYS A 126 5.05 11.81 -28.04
#